data_AF-A0A5C9CT48-F1
#
_entry.id   AF-A0A5C9CT48-F1
#
_cell.length_a   1.000
_cell.length_b   1.000
_cell.length_c   1.000
_cell.angle_alpha   90.00
_cell.angle_beta   90.00
_cell.angle_gamma   90.00
#
_symmetry.space_group_name_H-M   'P 1'
#
loop_
_entity.id
_entity.type
_entity.pdbx_description
1 polymer ?
#
loop_
_entity_poly.entity_id
_entity_poly.type
_entity_poly.pdbx_seq_one_letter_code
_entity_poly.pdbx_strand_id
1 'polypeptide(L)'
;MKSAALSLCLSTALVLSLVACGHLWQASLPLHNKVKFVWIPIAFNQGKSLPQAAALLTATNPLETMAAHEQSLLAGTGGMSASAPSDEMVDSVKKNTALLTSLGVDSVPFVLAKNRRTGEVVSHNGAMDTAALAQLLGVD
;
A
#
# COMPACT_ATOMS: atom_id res chain seq x y z
N MET A 1 -12.68 -33.25 -0.33
CA MET A 1 -13.09 -31.84 -0.49
C MET A 1 -12.30 -30.99 0.51
N LYS A 2 -11.21 -30.36 0.06
CA LYS A 2 -10.43 -29.43 0.90
C LYS A 2 -11.10 -28.07 0.77
N SER A 3 -11.76 -27.62 1.84
CA SER A 3 -12.31 -26.28 1.93
C SER A 3 -11.20 -25.26 1.72
N ALA A 4 -11.20 -24.61 0.56
CA ALA A 4 -10.44 -23.39 0.34
C ALA A 4 -11.08 -22.32 1.21
N ALA A 5 -10.57 -22.17 2.43
CA ALA A 5 -10.82 -20.98 3.22
C ALA A 5 -10.26 -19.81 2.42
N LEU A 6 -11.15 -19.05 1.79
CA LEU A 6 -10.89 -17.73 1.25
C LEU A 6 -10.63 -16.81 2.46
N SER A 7 -9.49 -17.02 3.11
CA SER A 7 -8.99 -16.12 4.14
C SER A 7 -8.56 -14.87 3.39
N LEU A 8 -9.41 -13.85 3.41
CA LEU A 8 -8.97 -12.49 3.14
C LEU A 8 -7.89 -12.16 4.18
N CYS A 9 -6.64 -12.51 3.88
CA CYS A 9 -5.47 -11.81 4.41
C CYS A 9 -5.51 -10.41 3.79
N LEU A 10 -6.35 -9.52 4.34
CA LEU A 10 -6.21 -8.08 4.14
C LEU A 10 -4.97 -7.65 4.93
N SER A 11 -3.79 -7.81 4.33
CA SER A 11 -2.63 -7.00 4.66
C SER A 11 -2.70 -5.77 3.76
N THR A 12 -3.62 -4.84 4.02
CA THR A 12 -3.98 -3.77 3.09
C THR A 12 -3.50 -2.42 3.58
N ALA A 13 -2.68 -1.76 2.76
CA ALA A 13 -2.90 -0.41 2.17
C ALA A 13 -1.55 0.22 1.73
N LEU A 14 -1.53 0.93 0.57
CA LEU A 14 -1.11 2.35 0.48
C LEU A 14 -1.02 2.99 -0.92
N VAL A 15 -1.31 4.30 -0.93
CA VAL A 15 -1.27 5.32 -1.99
C VAL A 15 0.10 5.93 -2.13
N LEU A 16 0.48 6.25 -3.37
CA LEU A 16 1.82 6.63 -3.73
C LEU A 16 1.95 8.13 -4.11
N SER A 17 1.64 9.05 -3.21
CA SER A 17 1.87 10.49 -3.51
C SER A 17 2.42 11.32 -2.36
N LEU A 18 2.87 10.69 -1.28
CA LEU A 18 3.40 11.38 -0.10
C LEU A 18 4.68 10.73 0.40
N VAL A 19 5.62 11.54 0.88
CA VAL A 19 6.91 11.11 1.45
C VAL A 19 6.75 10.05 2.55
N ALA A 20 5.69 10.13 3.36
CA ALA A 20 5.40 9.15 4.41
C ALA A 20 5.16 7.73 3.88
N CYS A 21 4.61 7.59 2.66
CA CYS A 21 4.42 6.31 1.98
C CYS A 21 5.77 5.65 1.66
N GLY A 22 6.72 6.47 1.18
CA GLY A 22 8.08 6.03 0.91
C GLY A 22 8.82 5.58 2.15
N HIS A 23 8.61 6.26 3.29
CA HIS A 23 9.18 5.81 4.57
C HIS A 23 8.61 4.45 5.01
N LEU A 24 7.29 4.25 4.91
CA LEU A 24 6.69 2.96 5.25
C LEU A 24 7.14 1.84 4.30
N TRP A 25 7.29 2.13 3.01
CA TRP A 25 7.87 1.21 2.04
C TRP A 25 9.26 0.74 2.49
N GLN A 26 10.17 1.68 2.77
CA GLN A 26 11.53 1.35 3.24
C GLN A 26 11.50 0.54 4.53
N ALA A 27 10.65 0.93 5.48
CA ALA A 27 10.49 0.22 6.75
C ALA A 27 9.99 -1.23 6.58
N SER A 28 9.23 -1.50 5.52
CA SER A 28 8.68 -2.82 5.24
C SER A 28 9.69 -3.80 4.62
N LEU A 29 10.69 -3.32 3.86
CA LEU A 29 11.59 -4.17 3.08
C LEU A 29 12.25 -5.29 3.91
N PRO A 30 12.78 -5.02 5.13
CA PRO A 30 13.36 -6.07 5.97
C PRO A 30 12.37 -7.12 6.47
N LEU A 31 11.06 -6.89 6.33
CA LEU A 31 9.98 -7.75 6.80
C LEU A 31 9.31 -8.55 5.68
N HIS A 32 9.67 -8.33 4.40
CA HIS A 32 9.03 -9.00 3.25
C HIS A 32 9.22 -10.53 3.26
N ASN A 33 10.25 -11.04 3.95
CA ASN A 33 10.46 -12.49 4.15
C ASN A 33 9.68 -13.06 5.35
N LYS A 34 9.05 -12.22 6.17
CA LYS A 34 8.30 -12.62 7.39
C LYS A 34 6.79 -12.49 7.23
N VAL A 35 6.36 -11.48 6.47
CA VAL A 35 4.94 -11.16 6.23
C VAL A 35 4.75 -10.78 4.77
N LYS A 36 3.62 -11.19 4.20
CA LYS A 36 3.21 -10.75 2.87
C LYS A 36 2.55 -9.37 2.96
N PHE A 37 3.11 -8.41 2.24
CA PHE A 37 2.55 -7.08 2.09
C PHE A 37 1.70 -7.02 0.82
N VAL A 38 0.48 -6.49 0.92
CA VAL A 38 -0.35 -6.16 -0.24
C VAL A 38 -0.50 -4.65 -0.29
N TRP A 39 0.20 -4.05 -1.23
CA TRP A 39 0.14 -2.61 -1.49
C TRP A 39 -1.06 -2.32 -2.37
N ILE A 40 -1.95 -1.45 -1.88
CA ILE A 40 -3.18 -1.08 -2.59
C ILE A 40 -3.11 0.41 -2.96
N PRO A 41 -2.78 0.73 -4.21
CA PRO A 41 -2.78 2.09 -4.71
C PRO A 41 -4.20 2.69 -4.66
N ILE A 42 -4.33 3.87 -4.06
CA ILE A 42 -5.54 4.70 -4.12
C ILE A 42 -5.19 6.07 -4.70
N ALA A 43 -6.20 6.89 -5.01
CA ALA A 43 -5.98 8.30 -5.35
C ALA A 43 -7.05 9.18 -4.69
N PHE A 44 -6.63 10.10 -3.82
CA PHE A 44 -7.51 11.12 -3.21
C PHE A 44 -7.76 12.30 -4.15
N ASN A 45 -6.83 12.56 -5.07
CA ASN A 45 -6.94 13.62 -6.06
C ASN A 45 -6.77 13.08 -7.49
N GLN A 46 -7.33 13.82 -8.45
CA GLN A 46 -7.26 13.51 -9.89
C GLN A 46 -5.96 14.05 -10.52
N GLY A 47 -4.96 14.45 -9.71
CA GLY A 47 -3.66 14.91 -10.18
C GLY A 47 -2.76 13.75 -10.57
N LYS A 48 -1.44 13.89 -10.36
CA LYS A 48 -0.45 12.87 -10.72
C LYS A 48 -0.68 11.51 -10.05
N SER A 49 -1.36 11.46 -8.89
CA SER A 49 -1.56 10.22 -8.14
C SER A 49 -2.42 9.18 -8.87
N LEU A 50 -3.42 9.60 -9.65
CA LEU A 50 -4.28 8.64 -10.36
C LEU A 50 -3.52 7.87 -11.46
N PRO A 51 -2.87 8.52 -12.45
CA PRO A 51 -2.12 7.80 -13.48
C PRO A 51 -0.97 6.98 -12.87
N GLN A 52 -0.32 7.47 -11.81
CA GLN A 52 0.72 6.72 -11.10
C GLN A 52 0.17 5.47 -10.41
N ALA A 53 -0.94 5.59 -9.66
CA ALA A 53 -1.59 4.46 -9.02
C ALA A 53 -2.02 3.39 -10.04
N ALA A 54 -2.61 3.82 -11.15
CA ALA A 54 -3.00 2.93 -12.24
C ALA A 54 -1.79 2.22 -12.88
N ALA A 55 -0.69 2.94 -13.11
CA ALA A 55 0.53 2.34 -13.68
C ALA A 55 1.19 1.32 -12.74
N LEU A 56 1.02 1.44 -11.41
CA LEU A 56 1.48 0.41 -10.47
C LEU A 56 0.61 -0.83 -10.47
N LEU A 57 -0.71 -0.66 -10.64
CA LEU A 57 -1.63 -1.79 -10.76
C LEU A 57 -1.35 -2.65 -11.99
N THR A 58 -0.82 -2.04 -13.06
CA THR A 58 -0.51 -2.72 -14.34
C THR A 58 0.97 -2.98 -14.55
N ALA A 59 1.82 -2.68 -13.57
CA ALA A 59 3.26 -2.84 -13.69
C ALA A 59 3.64 -4.31 -13.94
N THR A 60 4.47 -4.56 -14.94
CA THR A 60 5.01 -5.91 -15.22
C THR A 60 5.88 -6.41 -14.06
N ASN A 61 6.60 -5.51 -13.39
CA ASN A 61 7.34 -5.78 -12.17
C ASN A 61 6.89 -4.82 -11.05
N PRO A 62 5.81 -5.16 -10.31
CA PRO A 62 5.24 -4.27 -9.31
C PRO A 62 6.21 -3.89 -8.19
N LEU A 63 7.07 -4.81 -7.76
CA LEU A 63 8.03 -4.58 -6.67
C LEU A 63 9.09 -3.54 -7.08
N GLU A 64 9.70 -3.71 -8.25
CA GLU A 64 10.69 -2.76 -8.78
C GLU A 64 10.06 -1.40 -9.08
N THR A 65 8.88 -1.41 -9.71
CA THR A 65 8.16 -0.18 -10.06
C THR A 65 7.79 0.60 -8.80
N MET A 66 7.31 -0.09 -7.76
CA MET A 66 7.01 0.52 -6.47
C MET A 66 8.26 1.05 -5.78
N ALA A 67 9.36 0.29 -5.77
CA ALA A 67 10.63 0.76 -5.20
C ALA A 67 11.13 2.06 -5.87
N ALA A 68 11.12 2.11 -7.20
CA ALA A 68 11.53 3.30 -7.95
C ALA A 68 10.59 4.49 -7.71
N HIS A 69 9.28 4.22 -7.67
CA HIS A 69 8.28 5.23 -7.38
C HIS A 69 8.50 5.85 -6.00
N GLU A 70 8.58 5.02 -4.97
CA GLU A 70 8.72 5.47 -3.58
C GLU A 70 10.05 6.19 -3.36
N GLN A 71 11.13 5.75 -4.02
CA GLN A 71 12.41 6.46 -4.01
C GLN A 71 12.29 7.86 -4.63
N SER A 72 11.52 8.02 -5.72
CA SER A 72 11.25 9.33 -6.32
C SER A 72 10.43 10.25 -5.40
N LEU A 73 9.48 9.70 -4.63
CA LEU A 73 8.75 10.49 -3.62
C LEU A 73 9.69 10.97 -2.50
N LEU A 74 10.55 10.09 -1.99
CA LEU A 74 11.55 10.45 -0.97
C LEU A 74 12.55 11.48 -1.48
N ALA A 75 12.91 11.43 -2.76
CA ALA A 75 13.77 12.42 -3.40
C ALA A 75 13.07 13.77 -3.69
N GLY A 76 11.77 13.88 -3.41
CA GLY A 76 10.99 15.08 -3.70
C GLY A 76 10.70 15.31 -5.19
N THR A 77 10.94 14.31 -6.04
CA THR A 77 10.70 14.39 -7.50
C THR A 77 9.27 14.03 -7.90
N GLY A 78 8.43 13.62 -6.93
CA GLY A 78 6.97 13.51 -7.11
C GLY A 78 6.51 12.19 -7.73
N GLY A 79 7.26 11.12 -7.54
CA GLY A 79 6.92 9.77 -8.02
C GLY A 79 7.35 9.52 -9.47
N MET A 80 6.92 8.40 -10.04
CA MET A 80 7.24 8.04 -11.43
C MET A 80 6.41 8.86 -12.43
N SER A 81 6.91 9.01 -13.67
CA SER A 81 6.05 9.47 -14.77
C SER A 81 5.06 8.37 -15.17
N ALA A 82 3.83 8.74 -15.50
CA ALA A 82 2.80 7.79 -15.90
C ALA A 82 1.92 8.37 -17.01
N SER A 83 1.61 7.53 -18.00
CA SER A 83 0.67 7.85 -19.08
C SER A 83 -0.76 7.93 -18.56
N ALA A 84 -1.67 8.47 -19.38
CA ALA A 84 -3.09 8.42 -19.08
C ALA A 84 -3.57 6.95 -18.93
N PRO A 85 -4.27 6.61 -17.84
CA PRO A 85 -4.75 5.25 -17.62
C PRO A 85 -6.00 4.94 -18.46
N SER A 86 -6.30 3.66 -18.63
CA SER A 86 -7.59 3.23 -19.16
C SER A 86 -8.72 3.45 -18.14
N ASP A 87 -9.96 3.56 -18.60
CA ASP A 87 -11.14 3.72 -17.74
C ASP A 87 -11.25 2.59 -16.70
N GLU A 88 -10.92 1.36 -17.08
CA GLU A 88 -10.90 0.20 -16.16
C GLU A 88 -9.93 0.41 -14.99
N MET A 89 -8.74 0.97 -15.27
CA MET A 89 -7.76 1.25 -14.23
C MET A 89 -8.16 2.43 -13.36
N VAL A 90 -8.80 3.45 -13.96
CA VAL A 90 -9.40 4.54 -13.20
C VAL A 90 -10.43 4.00 -12.21
N ASP A 91 -11.33 3.12 -12.66
CA ASP A 91 -12.36 2.52 -11.81
C ASP A 91 -11.77 1.61 -10.73
N SER A 92 -10.71 0.87 -11.04
CA SER A 92 -9.99 0.05 -10.06
C SER A 92 -9.38 0.91 -8.95
N VAL A 93 -8.70 2.00 -9.30
CA VAL A 93 -8.14 2.93 -8.31
C VAL A 93 -9.24 3.59 -7.47
N LYS A 94 -10.36 4.00 -8.10
CA LYS A 94 -11.52 4.57 -7.38
C LYS A 94 -12.13 3.59 -6.39
N LYS A 95 -12.28 2.31 -6.76
CA LYS A 95 -12.77 1.26 -5.86
C LYS A 95 -11.85 1.07 -4.66
N ASN A 96 -10.53 1.12 -4.87
CA ASN A 96 -9.58 1.07 -3.76
C ASN A 96 -9.71 2.30 -2.84
N THR A 97 -9.88 3.50 -3.40
CA THR A 97 -10.14 4.72 -2.60
C THR A 97 -11.45 4.60 -1.81
N ALA A 98 -12.51 4.08 -2.43
CA ALA A 98 -13.79 3.88 -1.78
C ALA A 98 -13.69 2.86 -0.63
N LEU A 99 -12.93 1.79 -0.80
CA LEU A 99 -12.65 0.83 0.27
C LEU A 99 -11.98 1.51 1.47
N LEU A 100 -10.91 2.29 1.24
CA LEU A 100 -10.24 3.03 2.30
C LEU A 100 -11.20 3.98 3.04
N THR A 101 -11.99 4.73 2.27
CA THR A 101 -12.98 5.68 2.82
C THR A 101 -14.07 4.96 3.62
N SER A 102 -14.49 3.76 3.21
CA SER A 102 -15.48 2.95 3.93
C SER A 102 -14.99 2.48 5.31
N LEU A 103 -13.68 2.45 5.52
CA LEU A 103 -13.05 2.17 6.82
C LEU A 103 -12.96 3.42 7.72
N GLY A 104 -13.48 4.58 7.27
CA GLY A 104 -13.38 5.86 7.97
C GLY A 104 -11.98 6.47 7.94
N VAL A 105 -11.13 6.03 7.00
CA VAL A 105 -9.75 6.50 6.88
C VAL A 105 -9.66 7.59 5.82
N ASP A 106 -9.10 8.74 6.19
CA ASP A 106 -9.00 9.95 5.37
C ASP A 106 -7.56 10.36 5.03
N SER A 107 -6.58 9.56 5.46
CA SER A 107 -5.16 9.86 5.41
C SER A 107 -4.32 8.62 5.15
N VAL A 108 -3.10 8.85 4.65
CA VAL A 108 -2.14 7.80 4.31
C VAL A 108 -0.73 8.18 4.80
N PRO A 109 0.12 7.23 5.24
CA PRO A 109 -0.14 5.79 5.26
C PRO A 109 -1.25 5.29 6.17
N PHE A 110 -1.85 4.15 5.84
CA PHE A 110 -2.70 3.34 6.68
C PHE A 110 -2.20 1.90 6.56
N VAL A 111 -2.16 1.18 7.65
CA VAL A 111 -1.85 -0.25 7.69
C VAL A 111 -3.02 -0.93 8.36
N LEU A 112 -3.55 -1.98 7.73
CA LEU A 112 -4.47 -2.91 8.33
C LEU A 112 -3.86 -4.31 8.25
N ALA A 113 -3.79 -5.00 9.37
CA ALA A 113 -3.22 -6.33 9.44
C ALA A 113 -3.88 -7.18 10.52
N LYS A 114 -3.64 -8.48 10.45
CA LYS A 114 -3.85 -9.39 11.58
C LYS A 114 -2.50 -9.58 12.27
N ASN A 115 -2.39 -9.23 13.55
CA ASN A 115 -1.17 -9.45 14.31
C ASN A 115 -0.87 -10.96 14.37
N ARG A 116 0.32 -11.39 13.97
CA ARG A 116 0.67 -12.81 13.85
C ARG A 116 0.85 -13.52 15.19
N ARG A 117 1.06 -12.77 16.26
CA ARG A 117 1.23 -13.30 17.62
C ARG A 117 -0.11 -13.45 18.34
N THR A 118 -0.96 -12.42 18.29
CA THR A 118 -2.23 -12.39 19.03
C THR A 118 -3.43 -12.83 18.20
N GLY A 119 -3.35 -12.70 16.88
CA GLY A 119 -4.47 -12.93 15.97
C GLY A 119 -5.49 -11.79 15.93
N GLU A 120 -5.25 -10.68 16.63
CA GLU A 120 -6.11 -9.51 16.60
C GLU A 120 -5.97 -8.73 15.30
N VAL A 121 -7.04 -8.06 14.88
CA VAL A 121 -6.98 -7.09 13.80
C VAL A 121 -6.42 -5.79 14.37
N VAL A 122 -5.32 -5.33 13.79
CA VAL A 122 -4.61 -4.11 14.19
C VAL A 122 -4.57 -3.14 13.03
N SER A 123 -4.58 -1.85 13.34
CA SER A 123 -4.39 -0.81 12.34
C SER A 123 -3.49 0.31 12.84
N HIS A 124 -2.88 1.02 11.90
CA HIS A 124 -2.07 2.20 12.19
C HIS A 124 -2.21 3.22 11.07
N ASN A 125 -2.28 4.50 11.43
CA ASN A 125 -2.26 5.60 10.47
C ASN A 125 -0.93 6.36 10.61
N GLY A 126 -0.23 6.53 9.50
CA GLY A 126 1.11 7.11 9.45
C GLY A 126 2.21 6.11 9.08
N ALA A 127 3.39 6.65 8.82
CA ALA A 127 4.60 5.86 8.63
C ALA A 127 5.14 5.40 9.98
N MET A 128 5.79 4.24 9.99
CA MET A 128 6.47 3.67 11.16
C MET A 128 7.88 3.24 10.73
N ASP A 129 8.82 3.18 11.68
CA ASP A 129 10.07 2.48 11.44
C ASP A 129 9.88 0.95 11.40
N THR A 130 10.90 0.21 10.97
CA THR A 130 10.84 -1.25 10.84
C THR A 130 10.54 -1.95 12.15
N ALA A 131 11.05 -1.46 13.29
CA ALA A 131 10.87 -2.12 14.57
C ALA A 131 9.42 -1.98 15.06
N ALA A 132 8.87 -0.77 14.96
CA ALA A 132 7.49 -0.49 15.32
C ALA A 132 6.50 -1.19 14.37
N LEU A 133 6.81 -1.27 13.07
CA LEU A 133 6.02 -2.06 12.11
C LEU A 133 6.08 -3.56 12.44
N ALA A 134 7.25 -4.11 12.77
CA ALA A 134 7.39 -5.51 13.16
C ALA A 134 6.58 -5.83 14.43
N GLN A 135 6.61 -4.92 15.41
CA GLN A 135 5.81 -5.02 16.64
C GLN A 135 4.31 -5.02 16.33
N LEU A 136 3.83 -4.08 15.51
CA LEU A 136 2.42 -4.00 15.08
C LEU A 136 1.99 -5.32 14.43
N LEU A 137 2.82 -5.86 13.53
CA LEU A 137 2.55 -7.10 12.79
C LEU A 137 2.73 -8.37 13.63
N GLY A 138 3.35 -8.27 14.81
CA GLY A 138 3.63 -9.41 15.69
C GLY A 138 4.67 -10.36 15.10
N VAL A 139 5.75 -9.82 14.52
CA VAL A 139 6.87 -10.58 13.96
C VAL A 139 8.21 -10.12 14.54
N ASP A 140 9.13 -11.08 14.72
CA ASP A 140 10.50 -10.86 15.21
C ASP A 140 11.49 -10.87 14.05
#